data_AF-A0A3P8NZV5-F1
#
_entry.id   AF-A0A3P8NZV5-F1
#
_cell.length_a   1.000
_cell.length_b   1.000
_cell.length_c   1.000
_cell.angle_alpha   90.00
_cell.angle_beta   90.00
_cell.angle_gamma   90.00
#
_symmetry.space_group_name_H-M   'P 1'
#
loop_
_entity.id
_entity.type
_entity.pdbx_description
1 polymer ?
#
loop_
_entity_poly.entity_id
_entity_poly.type
_entity_poly.pdbx_seq_one_letter_code
_entity_poly.pdbx_strand_id
1 'polypeptide(L)'
;MGISELQRMIDDLCFCEEVKVEKTSLIIDGAALYYCLYYNSDPKLDQRCGGDYPGFKDDVCKFFEALKDCEVTPYIFLDGAAGSEKQKTLHSRLKHRLENAKTIAESEPDAAPQGCNVLPPLVKDVFIEILKEKDIEFKQCLGEADPEVVSAANQKQCAVLSIDADFCIYDVNKGFLHLKHFEWKRKKDGKIPAKLYTRSKFCEHFKLDPALMPVFASIAGNDYSILKDNGTFANESSSSGEYRIKRLDGILRFLSKVNLHGLNDSQKRERALSQALSHVGKEENQTFKLSIQKYVQPEKPSSELPSWVSKKVERGEITTFVISVVDQKTMMLPALVEDFSQHSSYTAAYPIRQYFYGLLIGGQMCTEYDRDREEIKDKRVPSILLSSDEQKQLQLEHLHKVLRLIMKYTSALGNIPDQLKLPVCVTVFWFKRLQHHPKPETVHCLHALLLGFVCDRDGPGKSLSSLSNMTDILLDAAIRRKWQPRVAHAFSQWLCCMRQSLHLNQLLCSPLPEPQCARLYCGPLLHRLADEETFEKLLKTLRGKKKKLYQDLKAIFHLLARKKLWLLATLFLKMWTQRFQQLHLHTDQGPQQATLRLN
;
A
#
# COMPACT_ATOMS: atom_id res chain seq x y z
N MET A 1 12.73 -6.29 -7.86
CA MET A 1 13.37 -5.13 -8.50
C MET A 1 14.84 -5.28 -8.23
N GLY A 2 15.65 -4.43 -8.85
CA GLY A 2 17.08 -4.52 -8.69
C GLY A 2 17.73 -5.59 -9.54
N ILE A 3 18.95 -5.96 -9.16
CA ILE A 3 19.81 -6.83 -9.97
C ILE A 3 19.36 -8.29 -9.86
N SER A 4 18.82 -8.83 -10.95
CA SER A 4 18.39 -10.24 -11.03
C SER A 4 19.52 -11.18 -10.62
N GLU A 5 19.22 -12.15 -9.77
CA GLU A 5 20.17 -13.15 -9.23
C GLU A 5 21.25 -12.64 -8.27
N LEU A 6 21.31 -11.33 -7.96
CA LEU A 6 22.30 -10.81 -7.02
C LEU A 6 22.16 -11.43 -5.63
N GLN A 7 20.93 -11.49 -5.08
CA GLN A 7 20.70 -12.10 -3.77
C GLN A 7 21.10 -13.59 -3.74
N ARG A 8 20.83 -14.33 -4.83
CA ARG A 8 21.25 -15.74 -4.94
C ARG A 8 22.78 -15.84 -4.95
N MET A 9 23.47 -15.00 -5.72
CA MET A 9 24.93 -14.95 -5.73
C MET A 9 25.51 -14.62 -4.35
N ILE A 10 24.89 -13.70 -3.60
CA ILE A 10 25.29 -13.34 -2.24
C ILE A 10 25.10 -14.51 -1.26
N ASP A 11 23.95 -15.18 -1.34
CA ASP A 11 23.63 -16.35 -0.51
C ASP A 11 24.60 -17.51 -0.82
N ASP A 12 24.85 -17.82 -2.10
CA ASP A 12 25.70 -18.92 -2.56
C ASP A 12 27.18 -18.73 -2.18
N LEU A 13 27.67 -17.48 -2.27
CA LEU A 13 29.04 -17.13 -1.89
C LEU A 13 29.21 -16.85 -0.40
N CYS A 14 28.14 -17.01 0.39
CA CYS A 14 28.15 -16.83 1.84
C CYS A 14 28.75 -15.47 2.29
N PHE A 15 28.44 -14.38 1.58
CA PHE A 15 28.97 -13.05 1.94
C PHE A 15 28.34 -12.43 3.19
N CYS A 16 27.32 -13.08 3.74
CA CYS A 16 26.66 -12.61 4.94
C CYS A 16 27.31 -13.21 6.19
N GLU A 17 27.53 -12.36 7.18
CA GLU A 17 28.00 -12.73 8.50
C GLU A 17 26.82 -13.15 9.38
N GLU A 18 26.94 -14.24 10.13
CA GLU A 18 25.94 -14.57 11.14
C GLU A 18 26.03 -13.59 12.31
N VAL A 19 24.92 -12.94 12.62
CA VAL A 19 24.81 -11.95 13.69
C VAL A 19 23.63 -12.25 14.60
N LYS A 20 23.69 -11.73 15.82
CA LYS A 20 22.59 -11.77 16.78
C LYS A 20 22.18 -10.32 17.08
N VAL A 21 21.00 -9.94 16.62
CA VAL A 21 20.49 -8.57 16.75
C VAL A 21 19.84 -8.40 18.11
N GLU A 22 20.38 -7.49 18.92
CA GLU A 22 19.88 -7.06 20.23
C GLU A 22 20.40 -5.64 20.53
N LYS A 23 19.73 -4.89 21.40
CA LYS A 23 20.22 -3.62 21.99
C LYS A 23 20.71 -2.61 20.95
N THR A 24 19.96 -2.44 19.87
CA THR A 24 20.38 -1.60 18.74
C THR A 24 19.20 -0.89 18.10
N SER A 25 19.48 0.07 17.23
CA SER A 25 18.49 0.69 16.36
C SER A 25 18.53 0.07 14.97
N LEU A 26 17.37 0.00 14.31
CA LEU A 26 17.24 -0.63 12.99
C LEU A 26 16.39 0.24 12.07
N ILE A 27 16.90 0.54 10.88
CA ILE A 27 16.09 1.14 9.81
C ILE A 27 15.41 0.02 9.05
N ILE A 28 14.09 0.10 8.87
CA ILE A 28 13.32 -0.96 8.22
C ILE A 28 12.58 -0.38 7.02
N ASP A 29 12.75 -1.02 5.86
CA ASP A 29 11.87 -0.83 4.72
C ASP A 29 10.49 -1.43 5.06
N GLY A 30 9.54 -0.54 5.32
CA GLY A 30 8.19 -0.88 5.72
C GLY A 30 7.41 -1.60 4.64
N ALA A 31 7.64 -1.26 3.36
CA ALA A 31 6.98 -1.95 2.25
C ALA A 31 7.41 -3.42 2.22
N ALA A 32 8.72 -3.66 2.20
CA ALA A 32 9.27 -5.01 2.31
C ALA A 32 8.73 -5.76 3.54
N LEU A 33 8.68 -5.11 4.70
CA LEU A 33 8.26 -5.73 5.95
C LEU A 33 6.81 -6.22 5.89
N TYR A 34 5.82 -5.37 5.55
CA TYR A 34 4.42 -5.81 5.59
C TYR A 34 4.11 -6.87 4.51
N TYR A 35 4.76 -6.82 3.34
CA TYR A 35 4.64 -7.89 2.34
C TYR A 35 5.21 -9.20 2.89
N CYS A 36 6.39 -9.15 3.52
CA CYS A 36 7.04 -10.32 4.10
C CYS A 36 6.20 -10.93 5.23
N LEU A 37 5.71 -10.13 6.17
CA LEU A 37 4.89 -10.59 7.28
C LEU A 37 3.57 -11.22 6.79
N TYR A 38 2.91 -10.61 5.80
CA TYR A 38 1.64 -11.15 5.30
C TYR A 38 1.83 -12.48 4.56
N TYR A 39 2.79 -12.55 3.64
CA TYR A 39 2.96 -13.72 2.77
C TYR A 39 3.64 -14.90 3.47
N ASN A 40 4.47 -14.65 4.48
CA ASN A 40 5.22 -15.68 5.21
C ASN A 40 4.67 -15.91 6.63
N SER A 41 3.43 -15.46 6.90
CA SER A 41 2.73 -15.79 8.14
C SER A 41 2.55 -17.30 8.27
N ASP A 42 2.59 -17.76 9.51
CA ASP A 42 2.32 -19.14 9.88
C ASP A 42 1.41 -19.15 11.12
N PRO A 43 0.13 -19.57 11.01
CA PRO A 43 -0.51 -20.10 9.80
C PRO A 43 -0.64 -19.08 8.66
N LYS A 44 -0.79 -19.57 7.42
CA LYS A 44 -0.89 -18.73 6.22
C LYS A 44 -2.15 -17.86 6.27
N LEU A 45 -1.99 -16.56 6.07
CA LEU A 45 -3.11 -15.61 6.03
C LEU A 45 -3.87 -15.71 4.71
N ASP A 46 -5.20 -15.57 4.79
CA ASP A 46 -6.08 -15.64 3.63
C ASP A 46 -5.77 -14.53 2.63
N GLN A 47 -5.61 -14.89 1.36
CA GLN A 47 -5.53 -13.94 0.25
C GLN A 47 -6.74 -14.04 -0.65
N ARG A 48 -7.51 -15.13 -0.52
CA ARG A 48 -8.60 -15.47 -1.43
C ARG A 48 -9.82 -14.64 -1.08
N CYS A 49 -10.23 -14.62 0.18
CA CYS A 49 -11.46 -13.99 0.66
C CYS A 49 -11.32 -12.48 0.96
N GLY A 50 -10.39 -11.77 0.31
CA GLY A 50 -10.18 -10.34 0.51
C GLY A 50 -9.37 -9.97 1.76
N GLY A 51 -8.77 -10.95 2.44
CA GLY A 51 -7.75 -10.74 3.46
C GLY A 51 -8.14 -11.16 4.88
N ASP A 52 -7.15 -11.61 5.65
CA ASP A 52 -7.24 -11.84 7.10
C ASP A 52 -6.49 -10.74 7.87
N TYR A 53 -7.15 -9.60 8.04
CA TYR A 53 -6.58 -8.43 8.73
C TYR A 53 -6.39 -8.62 10.25
N PRO A 54 -7.25 -9.34 11.00
CA PRO A 54 -6.97 -9.70 12.39
C PRO A 54 -5.70 -10.55 12.52
N GLY A 55 -5.58 -11.63 11.74
CA GLY A 55 -4.39 -12.48 11.77
C GLY A 55 -3.12 -11.72 11.38
N PHE A 56 -3.22 -10.82 10.40
CA PHE A 56 -2.12 -9.91 10.05
C PHE A 56 -1.74 -8.97 11.21
N LYS A 57 -2.73 -8.39 11.91
CA LYS A 57 -2.46 -7.54 13.09
C LYS A 57 -1.68 -8.33 14.15
N ASP A 58 -2.06 -9.57 14.40
CA ASP A 58 -1.37 -10.42 15.38
C ASP A 58 0.09 -10.65 14.99
N ASP A 59 0.38 -10.99 13.73
CA ASP A 59 1.76 -11.25 13.28
C ASP A 59 2.63 -9.98 13.29
N VAL A 60 2.07 -8.81 12.91
CA VAL A 60 2.77 -7.53 13.05
C VAL A 60 3.04 -7.20 14.52
N CYS A 61 2.08 -7.45 15.42
CA CYS A 61 2.26 -7.22 16.85
C CYS A 61 3.37 -8.09 17.43
N LYS A 62 3.37 -9.39 17.11
CA LYS A 62 4.42 -10.32 17.56
C LYS A 62 5.80 -9.94 17.01
N PHE A 63 5.88 -9.44 15.78
CA PHE A 63 7.14 -8.95 15.21
C PHE A 63 7.71 -7.79 16.04
N PHE A 64 6.90 -6.77 16.35
CA PHE A 64 7.36 -5.64 17.15
C PHE A 64 7.60 -6.00 18.62
N GLU A 65 6.85 -6.94 19.18
CA GLU A 65 7.14 -7.52 20.50
C GLU A 65 8.47 -8.25 20.51
N ALA A 66 8.80 -9.02 19.46
CA ALA A 66 10.10 -9.64 19.32
C ALA A 66 11.25 -8.63 19.28
N LEU A 67 11.09 -7.52 18.54
CA LEU A 67 12.08 -6.44 18.55
C LEU A 67 12.23 -5.81 19.93
N LYS A 68 11.11 -5.51 20.60
CA LYS A 68 11.09 -4.92 21.94
C LYS A 68 11.76 -5.81 22.98
N ASP A 69 11.47 -7.11 22.98
CA ASP A 69 12.07 -8.10 23.88
C ASP A 69 13.59 -8.23 23.68
N CYS A 70 14.07 -7.83 22.49
CA CYS A 70 15.49 -7.81 22.14
C CYS A 70 16.11 -6.41 22.28
N GLU A 71 15.39 -5.45 22.86
CA GLU A 71 15.82 -4.05 23.01
C GLU A 71 16.21 -3.41 21.65
N VAL A 72 15.51 -3.79 20.58
CA VAL A 72 15.71 -3.24 19.24
C VAL A 72 14.69 -2.12 18.99
N THR A 73 15.18 -0.92 18.66
CA THR A 73 14.33 0.23 18.31
C THR A 73 14.17 0.33 16.79
N PRO A 74 12.98 0.06 16.23
CA PRO A 74 12.74 0.15 14.79
C PRO A 74 12.40 1.59 14.35
N TYR A 75 12.89 1.97 13.18
CA TYR A 75 12.47 3.17 12.44
C TYR A 75 11.98 2.74 11.05
N ILE A 76 10.69 2.91 10.79
CA ILE A 76 10.06 2.37 9.59
C ILE A 76 9.96 3.44 8.49
N PHE A 77 10.33 3.09 7.25
CA PHE A 77 10.17 3.95 6.08
C PHE A 77 9.24 3.27 5.07
N LEU A 78 8.17 3.95 4.67
CA LEU A 78 7.17 3.44 3.72
C LEU A 78 7.30 4.15 2.37
N ASP A 79 7.11 3.41 1.28
CA ASP A 79 7.11 3.95 -0.08
C ASP A 79 5.94 4.91 -0.35
N GLY A 80 6.28 6.03 -0.97
CA GLY A 80 5.40 7.05 -1.53
C GLY A 80 4.89 6.71 -2.93
N ALA A 81 4.76 7.73 -3.78
CA ALA A 81 4.45 7.53 -5.19
C ALA A 81 5.73 7.21 -5.98
N ALA A 82 5.72 6.11 -6.71
CA ALA A 82 6.80 5.78 -7.63
C ALA A 82 6.87 6.82 -8.76
N GLY A 83 8.07 7.21 -9.17
CA GLY A 83 8.30 8.19 -10.24
C GLY A 83 7.81 7.73 -11.62
N SER A 84 7.71 8.66 -12.57
CA SER A 84 7.20 8.38 -13.93
C SER A 84 8.08 7.37 -14.69
N GLU A 85 9.37 7.31 -14.36
CA GLU A 85 10.34 6.36 -14.90
C GLU A 85 9.99 4.90 -14.59
N LYS A 86 9.28 4.62 -13.49
CA LYS A 86 8.91 3.26 -13.08
C LYS A 86 7.55 2.80 -13.59
N GLN A 87 6.85 3.58 -14.40
CA GLN A 87 5.51 3.20 -14.88
C GLN A 87 5.48 1.86 -15.63
N LYS A 88 6.49 1.57 -16.46
CA LYS A 88 6.60 0.26 -17.15
C LYS A 88 6.69 -0.89 -16.15
N THR A 89 7.52 -0.74 -15.11
CA THR A 89 7.71 -1.72 -14.05
C THR A 89 6.44 -1.90 -13.21
N LEU A 90 5.73 -0.82 -12.89
CA LEU A 90 4.44 -0.87 -12.20
C LEU A 90 3.37 -1.59 -13.02
N HIS A 91 3.31 -1.33 -14.33
CA HIS A 91 2.37 -2.01 -15.22
C HIS A 91 2.64 -3.51 -15.30
N SER A 92 3.92 -3.91 -15.45
CA SER A 92 4.33 -5.31 -15.44
C SER A 92 3.98 -6.01 -14.12
N ARG A 93 4.25 -5.35 -12.99
CA ARG A 93 3.88 -5.85 -11.65
C ARG A 93 2.38 -6.00 -11.47
N LEU A 94 1.59 -5.02 -11.96
CA LEU A 94 0.15 -5.08 -11.87
C LEU A 94 -0.40 -6.24 -12.70
N LYS A 95 0.13 -6.45 -13.91
CA LYS A 95 -0.22 -7.61 -14.76
C LYS A 95 0.10 -8.93 -14.06
N HIS A 96 1.30 -9.10 -13.51
CA HIS A 96 1.67 -10.31 -12.77
C HIS A 96 0.78 -10.54 -11.53
N ARG A 97 0.43 -9.47 -10.80
CA ARG A 97 -0.51 -9.58 -9.66
C ARG A 97 -1.92 -9.93 -10.11
N LEU A 98 -2.36 -9.49 -11.28
CA LEU A 98 -3.64 -9.86 -11.87
C LEU A 98 -3.67 -11.35 -12.23
N GLU A 99 -2.59 -11.85 -12.85
CA GLU A 99 -2.41 -13.27 -13.15
C GLU A 99 -2.46 -14.10 -11.86
N ASN A 100 -1.69 -13.71 -10.83
CA ASN A 100 -1.74 -14.36 -9.52
C ASN A 100 -3.15 -14.33 -8.92
N ALA A 101 -3.85 -13.19 -8.99
CA ALA A 101 -5.19 -13.05 -8.43
C ALA A 101 -6.18 -14.02 -9.09
N LYS A 102 -6.07 -14.19 -10.41
CA LYS A 102 -6.87 -15.16 -11.17
C LYS A 102 -6.54 -16.59 -10.73
N THR A 103 -5.27 -16.95 -10.69
CA THR A 103 -4.83 -18.28 -10.25
C THR A 103 -5.35 -18.59 -8.84
N ILE A 104 -5.25 -17.65 -7.89
CA ILE A 104 -5.76 -17.83 -6.52
C ILE A 104 -7.29 -17.95 -6.51
N ALA A 105 -8.01 -17.21 -7.35
CA ALA A 105 -9.47 -17.29 -7.43
C ALA A 105 -9.96 -18.65 -7.95
N GLU A 106 -9.26 -19.22 -8.93
CA GLU A 106 -9.67 -20.43 -9.66
C GLU A 106 -9.12 -21.73 -9.07
N SER A 107 -8.01 -21.67 -8.32
CA SER A 107 -7.40 -22.86 -7.69
C SER A 107 -8.21 -23.38 -6.50
N GLU A 108 -8.03 -24.65 -6.15
CA GLU A 108 -8.51 -25.18 -4.86
C GLU A 108 -7.79 -24.47 -3.68
N PRO A 109 -8.41 -24.41 -2.48
CA PRO A 109 -7.75 -23.89 -1.28
C PRO A 109 -6.37 -24.53 -1.09
N ASP A 110 -5.36 -23.71 -0.77
CA ASP A 110 -3.97 -24.11 -0.57
C ASP A 110 -3.24 -24.78 -1.76
N ALA A 111 -3.89 -24.90 -2.92
CA ALA A 111 -3.29 -25.47 -4.13
C ALA A 111 -2.55 -24.44 -5.00
N ALA A 112 -2.60 -23.14 -4.64
CA ALA A 112 -1.90 -22.10 -5.39
C ALA A 112 -0.38 -22.34 -5.38
N PRO A 113 0.32 -22.18 -6.52
CA PRO A 113 1.76 -22.40 -6.59
C PRO A 113 2.53 -21.55 -5.59
N GLN A 114 3.67 -22.07 -5.11
CA GLN A 114 4.54 -21.31 -4.22
C GLN A 114 5.00 -20.01 -4.90
N GLY A 115 4.91 -18.88 -4.18
CA GLY A 115 5.20 -17.55 -4.72
C GLY A 115 4.02 -16.87 -5.45
N CYS A 116 2.92 -17.59 -5.71
CA CYS A 116 1.69 -17.01 -6.22
C CYS A 116 0.94 -16.29 -5.08
N ASN A 117 1.20 -14.99 -4.93
CA ASN A 117 0.62 -14.17 -3.87
C ASN A 117 0.04 -12.85 -4.40
N VAL A 118 -1.00 -12.35 -3.72
CA VAL A 118 -1.66 -11.06 -3.90
C VAL A 118 -1.95 -10.45 -2.54
N LEU A 119 -1.52 -9.20 -2.35
CA LEU A 119 -1.71 -8.50 -1.08
C LEU A 119 -3.13 -7.95 -1.01
N PRO A 120 -3.90 -8.25 0.06
CA PRO A 120 -5.22 -7.66 0.24
C PRO A 120 -5.19 -6.14 0.37
N PRO A 121 -6.26 -5.44 -0.05
CA PRO A 121 -6.22 -4.01 -0.29
C PRO A 121 -5.95 -3.15 0.95
N LEU A 122 -6.36 -3.58 2.16
CA LEU A 122 -6.20 -2.79 3.39
C LEU A 122 -4.93 -3.13 4.20
N VAL A 123 -4.04 -4.00 3.71
CA VAL A 123 -2.87 -4.42 4.50
C VAL A 123 -1.97 -3.25 4.88
N LYS A 124 -1.69 -2.32 3.95
CA LYS A 124 -0.90 -1.12 4.23
C LYS A 124 -1.60 -0.23 5.27
N ASP A 125 -2.92 -0.06 5.15
CA ASP A 125 -3.72 0.76 6.06
C ASP A 125 -3.67 0.17 7.49
N VAL A 126 -3.90 -1.14 7.63
CA VAL A 126 -3.78 -1.88 8.90
C VAL A 126 -2.37 -1.78 9.48
N PHE A 127 -1.33 -1.88 8.65
CA PHE A 127 0.05 -1.76 9.11
C PHE A 127 0.31 -0.38 9.71
N ILE A 128 -0.11 0.70 9.04
CA ILE A 128 0.02 2.08 9.54
C ILE A 128 -0.81 2.28 10.82
N GLU A 129 -2.03 1.74 10.90
CA GLU A 129 -2.84 1.76 12.13
C GLU A 129 -2.07 1.17 13.32
N ILE A 130 -1.40 0.02 13.12
CA ILE A 130 -0.64 -0.67 14.18
C ILE A 130 0.61 0.11 14.58
N LEU A 131 1.33 0.70 13.62
CA LEU A 131 2.48 1.55 13.92
C LEU A 131 2.08 2.72 14.83
N LYS A 132 0.96 3.40 14.52
CA LYS A 132 0.40 4.47 15.35
C LYS A 132 -0.08 3.98 16.72
N GLU A 133 -0.78 2.84 16.76
CA GLU A 133 -1.31 2.24 18.00
C GLU A 133 -0.18 1.86 18.97
N LYS A 134 0.96 1.39 18.43
CA LYS A 134 2.13 0.97 19.23
C LYS A 134 3.19 2.06 19.41
N ASP A 135 2.94 3.28 18.94
CA ASP A 135 3.89 4.40 18.99
C ASP A 135 5.26 4.05 18.37
N ILE A 136 5.24 3.32 17.25
CA ILE A 136 6.44 3.00 16.48
C ILE A 136 6.76 4.16 15.55
N GLU A 137 7.98 4.69 15.61
CA GLU A 137 8.41 5.77 14.74
C GLU A 137 8.44 5.32 13.27
N PHE A 138 7.71 6.04 12.42
CA PHE A 138 7.71 5.79 10.99
C PHE A 138 7.60 7.07 10.17
N LYS A 139 8.04 6.96 8.92
CA LYS A 139 7.89 7.98 7.90
C LYS A 139 7.33 7.37 6.62
N GLN A 140 6.30 8.00 6.10
CA GLN A 140 5.79 7.73 4.76
C GLN A 140 6.50 8.66 3.76
N CYS A 141 7.38 8.13 2.92
CA CYS A 141 8.12 8.92 1.94
C CYS A 141 7.18 9.51 0.88
N LEU A 142 7.58 10.61 0.25
CA LEU A 142 6.81 11.21 -0.84
C LEU A 142 7.02 10.48 -2.17
N GLY A 143 8.20 9.92 -2.36
CA GLY A 143 8.52 9.00 -3.46
C GLY A 143 9.09 7.71 -2.92
N GLU A 144 10.13 7.18 -3.57
CA GLU A 144 10.76 5.92 -3.14
C GLU A 144 11.40 6.04 -1.76
N ALA A 145 11.30 4.96 -0.97
CA ALA A 145 11.85 4.94 0.38
C ALA A 145 13.37 4.78 0.38
N ASP A 146 13.97 4.08 -0.60
CA ASP A 146 15.39 3.70 -0.56
C ASP A 146 16.34 4.88 -0.30
N PRO A 147 16.21 6.05 -0.97
CA PRO A 147 17.06 7.21 -0.67
C PRO A 147 17.00 7.66 0.78
N GLU A 148 15.80 7.71 1.34
CA GLU A 148 15.58 8.16 2.72
C GLU A 148 16.02 7.09 3.73
N VAL A 149 15.82 5.81 3.42
CA VAL A 149 16.30 4.65 4.20
C VAL A 149 17.82 4.68 4.32
N VAL A 150 18.55 4.81 3.20
CA VAL A 150 20.02 4.84 3.19
C VAL A 150 20.54 6.05 3.97
N SER A 151 19.95 7.22 3.73
CA SER A 151 20.32 8.45 4.43
C SER A 151 20.11 8.33 5.95
N ALA A 152 18.95 7.83 6.38
CA ALA A 152 18.64 7.63 7.79
C ALA A 152 19.53 6.58 8.45
N ALA A 153 19.83 5.48 7.75
CA ALA A 153 20.70 4.42 8.24
C ALA A 153 22.12 4.93 8.50
N ASN A 154 22.66 5.73 7.58
CA ASN A 154 23.99 6.31 7.73
C ASN A 154 24.01 7.42 8.79
N GLN A 155 22.97 8.25 8.89
CA GLN A 155 22.90 9.27 9.94
C GLN A 155 22.80 8.66 11.34
N LYS A 156 21.96 7.63 11.52
CA LYS A 156 21.76 6.96 12.81
C LYS A 156 22.78 5.85 13.08
N GLN A 157 23.69 5.56 12.14
CA GLN A 157 24.64 4.44 12.22
C GLN A 157 23.93 3.10 12.53
N CYS A 158 22.90 2.78 11.74
CA CYS A 158 22.05 1.61 11.88
C CYS A 158 22.12 0.71 10.64
N ALA A 159 21.91 -0.60 10.82
CA ALA A 159 21.72 -1.50 9.68
C ALA A 159 20.33 -1.27 9.04
N VAL A 160 20.20 -1.66 7.77
CA VAL A 160 18.92 -1.66 7.04
C VAL A 160 18.33 -3.07 7.02
N LEU A 161 17.04 -3.21 7.30
CA LEU A 161 16.27 -4.46 7.15
C LEU A 161 15.30 -4.32 5.97
N SER A 162 15.48 -5.13 4.92
CA SER A 162 14.59 -5.18 3.74
C SER A 162 14.65 -6.55 3.04
N ILE A 163 13.85 -6.75 2.00
CA ILE A 163 14.02 -7.82 1.00
C ILE A 163 14.70 -7.31 -0.29
N ASP A 164 14.89 -5.99 -0.43
CA ASP A 164 15.45 -5.44 -1.66
C ASP A 164 16.97 -5.60 -1.69
N ALA A 165 17.46 -6.33 -2.69
CA ALA A 165 18.88 -6.57 -2.88
C ALA A 165 19.63 -5.32 -3.33
N ASP A 166 18.95 -4.26 -3.78
CA ASP A 166 19.59 -2.99 -4.13
C ASP A 166 20.29 -2.32 -2.93
N PHE A 167 19.88 -2.63 -1.68
CA PHE A 167 20.61 -2.25 -0.46
C PHE A 167 22.01 -2.86 -0.36
N CYS A 168 22.34 -3.88 -1.15
CA CYS A 168 23.71 -4.39 -1.27
C CYS A 168 24.61 -3.46 -2.11
N ILE A 169 24.01 -2.62 -2.96
CA ILE A 169 24.71 -1.68 -3.84
C ILE A 169 24.94 -0.35 -3.12
N TYR A 170 23.94 0.15 -2.40
CA TYR A 170 24.06 1.38 -1.63
C TYR A 170 25.20 1.32 -0.62
N ASP A 171 25.79 2.49 -0.32
CA ASP A 171 26.84 2.59 0.69
C ASP A 171 26.21 2.74 2.09
N VAL A 172 25.76 1.61 2.66
CA VAL A 172 25.15 1.57 4.00
C VAL A 172 26.22 1.20 5.03
N ASN A 173 26.57 2.13 5.92
CA ASN A 173 27.73 2.01 6.82
C ASN A 173 27.69 0.77 7.73
N LYS A 174 26.51 0.40 8.22
CA LYS A 174 26.33 -0.77 9.11
C LYS A 174 25.80 -2.01 8.40
N GLY A 175 25.68 -1.95 7.08
CA GLY A 175 25.26 -3.07 6.26
C GLY A 175 23.75 -3.30 6.21
N PHE A 176 23.41 -4.43 5.62
CA PHE A 176 22.06 -4.81 5.20
C PHE A 176 21.72 -6.21 5.76
N LEU A 177 20.54 -6.30 6.39
CA LEU A 177 19.94 -7.52 6.87
C LEU A 177 18.79 -7.90 5.92
N HIS A 178 18.86 -9.08 5.32
CA HIS A 178 17.77 -9.55 4.48
C HIS A 178 16.66 -10.19 5.34
N LEU A 179 15.40 -9.78 5.16
CA LEU A 179 14.24 -10.22 5.95
C LEU A 179 14.06 -11.75 6.01
N LYS A 180 14.33 -12.46 4.91
CA LYS A 180 14.33 -13.95 4.86
C LYS A 180 15.21 -14.59 5.93
N HIS A 181 16.34 -13.96 6.24
CA HIS A 181 17.32 -14.47 7.19
C HIS A 181 17.17 -13.83 8.59
N PHE A 182 16.21 -12.92 8.78
CA PHE A 182 15.95 -12.26 10.06
C PHE A 182 14.94 -13.08 10.87
N GLU A 183 15.44 -13.97 11.72
CA GLU A 183 14.68 -15.08 12.32
C GLU A 183 13.95 -14.66 13.60
N TRP A 184 13.15 -13.61 13.55
CA TRP A 184 12.48 -13.02 14.72
C TRP A 184 11.58 -14.01 15.49
N LYS A 185 10.97 -15.00 14.79
CA LYS A 185 10.19 -16.08 15.42
C LYS A 185 11.06 -17.07 16.23
N ARG A 186 12.36 -17.14 15.95
CA ARG A 186 13.35 -18.00 16.64
C ARG A 186 14.20 -17.22 17.64
N LYS A 187 13.76 -16.03 18.06
CA LYS A 187 14.47 -15.24 19.07
C LYS A 187 14.71 -16.08 20.32
N LYS A 188 15.90 -15.98 20.88
CA LYS A 188 16.30 -16.70 22.10
C LYS A 188 17.22 -15.81 22.94
N ASP A 189 17.04 -15.81 24.24
CA ASP A 189 17.88 -15.07 25.19
C ASP A 189 18.03 -13.58 24.85
N GLY A 190 16.93 -12.94 24.42
CA GLY A 190 16.92 -11.53 24.02
C GLY A 190 17.58 -11.24 22.68
N LYS A 191 17.83 -12.24 21.83
CA LYS A 191 18.57 -12.08 20.57
C LYS A 191 17.82 -12.64 19.37
N ILE A 192 17.87 -11.92 18.25
CA ILE A 192 17.32 -12.38 16.96
C ILE A 192 18.46 -12.85 16.07
N PRO A 193 18.52 -14.13 15.68
CA PRO A 193 19.46 -14.61 14.68
C PRO A 193 19.21 -13.91 13.33
N ALA A 194 20.27 -13.40 12.72
CA ALA A 194 20.20 -12.76 11.40
C ALA A 194 21.48 -12.95 10.60
N LYS A 195 21.43 -12.57 9.32
CA LYS A 195 22.59 -12.57 8.41
C LYS A 195 22.84 -11.16 7.90
N LEU A 196 24.03 -10.63 8.19
CA LEU A 196 24.47 -9.27 7.84
C LEU A 196 25.36 -9.27 6.61
N TYR A 197 24.90 -8.58 5.57
CA TYR A 197 25.71 -8.23 4.41
C TYR A 197 26.40 -6.89 4.62
N THR A 198 27.67 -6.79 4.24
CA THR A 198 28.40 -5.52 4.15
C THR A 198 29.05 -5.40 2.79
N ARG A 199 28.89 -4.24 2.13
CA ARG A 199 29.49 -3.95 0.83
C ARG A 199 31.02 -4.09 0.82
N SER A 200 31.69 -3.79 1.93
CA SER A 200 33.14 -3.93 2.08
C SER A 200 33.62 -5.37 1.79
N LYS A 201 32.99 -6.37 2.39
CA LYS A 201 33.32 -7.79 2.18
C LYS A 201 33.12 -8.25 0.74
N PHE A 202 32.03 -7.79 0.14
CA PHE A 202 31.76 -8.08 -1.26
C PHE A 202 32.85 -7.48 -2.16
N CYS A 203 33.19 -6.21 -1.94
CA CYS A 203 34.27 -5.53 -2.66
C CYS A 203 35.63 -6.22 -2.44
N GLU A 204 35.94 -6.63 -1.21
CA GLU A 204 37.18 -7.34 -0.87
C GLU A 204 37.29 -8.67 -1.62
N HIS A 205 36.24 -9.47 -1.64
CA HIS A 205 36.22 -10.76 -2.34
C HIS A 205 36.50 -10.61 -3.84
N PHE A 206 35.82 -9.67 -4.49
CA PHE A 206 35.99 -9.43 -5.93
C PHE A 206 37.17 -8.51 -6.26
N LYS A 207 37.92 -8.04 -5.26
CA LYS A 207 38.97 -7.02 -5.41
C LYS A 207 38.47 -5.80 -6.19
N LEU A 208 37.22 -5.42 -5.93
CA LEU A 208 36.52 -4.35 -6.61
C LEU A 208 36.65 -3.06 -5.79
N ASP A 209 37.06 -1.97 -6.43
CA ASP A 209 37.00 -0.65 -5.80
C ASP A 209 35.54 -0.31 -5.47
N PRO A 210 35.21 0.03 -4.20
CA PRO A 210 33.84 0.31 -3.81
C PRO A 210 33.16 1.35 -4.70
N ALA A 211 33.87 2.36 -5.22
CA ALA A 211 33.30 3.38 -6.08
C ALA A 211 32.63 2.80 -7.35
N LEU A 212 32.97 1.58 -7.76
CA LEU A 212 32.43 0.91 -8.93
C LEU A 212 31.14 0.11 -8.68
N MET A 213 30.68 -0.04 -7.43
CA MET A 213 29.42 -0.76 -7.13
C MET A 213 28.20 -0.19 -7.87
N PRO A 214 28.00 1.15 -7.96
CA PRO A 214 26.96 1.72 -8.81
C PRO A 214 27.12 1.41 -10.30
N VAL A 215 28.36 1.32 -10.80
CA VAL A 215 28.64 0.96 -12.21
C VAL A 215 28.25 -0.48 -12.45
N PHE A 216 28.67 -1.39 -11.56
CA PHE A 216 28.26 -2.80 -11.57
C PHE A 216 26.74 -2.92 -11.64
N ALA A 217 26.01 -2.23 -10.77
CA ALA A 217 24.55 -2.26 -10.76
C ALA A 217 23.92 -1.80 -12.08
N SER A 218 24.43 -0.68 -12.61
CA SER A 218 23.93 -0.05 -13.83
C SER A 218 24.11 -0.94 -15.07
N ILE A 219 25.23 -1.67 -15.18
CA ILE A 219 25.50 -2.57 -16.31
C ILE A 219 24.93 -3.98 -16.11
N ALA A 220 24.91 -4.47 -14.86
CA ALA A 220 24.38 -5.78 -14.50
C ALA A 220 22.89 -5.90 -14.85
N GLY A 221 22.14 -4.81 -14.72
CA GLY A 221 20.72 -4.78 -14.99
C GLY A 221 19.95 -4.48 -13.72
N ASN A 222 19.62 -3.22 -13.50
CA ASN A 222 18.75 -2.76 -12.41
C ASN A 222 17.44 -2.22 -12.99
N ASP A 223 16.64 -1.53 -12.17
CA ASP A 223 15.36 -0.97 -12.58
C ASP A 223 15.44 0.09 -13.69
N TYR A 224 16.62 0.67 -13.92
CA TYR A 224 16.83 1.83 -14.79
C TYR A 224 17.62 1.48 -16.06
N SER A 225 18.56 0.55 -15.99
CA SER A 225 19.47 0.25 -17.09
C SER A 225 19.92 -1.21 -17.08
N ILE A 226 20.22 -1.74 -18.28
CA ILE A 226 20.86 -3.05 -18.46
C ILE A 226 21.77 -3.01 -19.70
N LEU A 227 23.01 -3.45 -19.55
CA LEU A 227 23.96 -3.51 -20.67
C LEU A 227 23.78 -4.82 -21.45
N LYS A 228 23.29 -4.72 -22.69
CA LYS A 228 23.24 -5.89 -23.59
C LYS A 228 24.65 -6.21 -24.08
N ASP A 229 25.16 -7.36 -23.65
CA ASP A 229 26.53 -7.82 -23.85
C ASP A 229 26.62 -9.11 -24.69
N ASN A 230 25.50 -9.71 -25.10
CA ASN A 230 25.44 -10.93 -25.92
C ASN A 230 26.33 -12.08 -25.38
N GLY A 231 26.50 -12.18 -24.06
CA GLY A 231 27.30 -13.23 -23.42
C GLY A 231 28.78 -12.90 -23.24
N THR A 232 29.27 -11.73 -23.67
CA THR A 232 30.67 -11.32 -23.52
C THR A 232 31.15 -11.45 -22.06
N PHE A 233 30.41 -10.88 -21.09
CA PHE A 233 30.83 -10.97 -19.69
C PHE A 233 30.69 -12.39 -19.14
N ALA A 234 29.66 -13.14 -19.56
CA ALA A 234 29.48 -14.52 -19.10
C ALA A 234 30.66 -15.43 -19.48
N ASN A 235 31.35 -15.15 -20.59
CA ASN A 235 32.54 -15.89 -21.04
C ASN A 235 33.81 -15.57 -20.21
N GLU A 236 33.82 -14.48 -19.45
CA GLU A 236 34.93 -14.10 -18.55
C GLU A 236 34.76 -14.62 -17.13
N SER A 237 33.59 -15.20 -16.85
CA SER A 237 33.28 -15.87 -15.59
C SER A 237 34.22 -17.05 -15.34
N SER A 238 34.55 -17.29 -14.06
CA SER A 238 35.05 -18.62 -13.65
C SER A 238 34.02 -19.39 -12.82
N SER A 239 32.84 -18.82 -12.58
CA SER A 239 31.72 -19.55 -11.99
C SER A 239 31.20 -20.65 -12.92
N SER A 240 30.93 -21.84 -12.37
CA SER A 240 30.30 -22.97 -13.06
C SER A 240 28.77 -22.86 -13.15
N GLY A 241 28.18 -21.78 -12.64
CA GLY A 241 26.73 -21.62 -12.49
C GLY A 241 25.94 -21.29 -13.76
N GLU A 242 24.67 -20.92 -13.56
CA GLU A 242 23.76 -20.45 -14.60
C GLU A 242 24.27 -19.17 -15.29
N TYR A 243 23.82 -18.94 -16.53
CA TYR A 243 24.24 -17.80 -17.35
C TYR A 243 24.17 -16.45 -16.64
N ARG A 244 23.09 -16.18 -15.88
CA ARG A 244 22.93 -14.89 -15.18
C ARG A 244 23.98 -14.69 -14.10
N ILE A 245 24.27 -15.71 -13.28
CA ILE A 245 25.32 -15.65 -12.26
C ILE A 245 26.70 -15.51 -12.93
N LYS A 246 26.96 -16.29 -13.99
CA LYS A 246 28.19 -16.15 -14.78
C LYS A 246 28.39 -14.73 -15.30
N ARG A 247 27.32 -14.13 -15.82
CA ARG A 247 27.36 -12.74 -16.29
C ARG A 247 27.70 -11.76 -15.15
N LEU A 248 27.10 -11.92 -13.97
CA LEU A 248 27.44 -11.07 -12.81
C LEU A 248 28.90 -11.24 -12.37
N ASP A 249 29.38 -12.48 -12.22
CA ASP A 249 30.79 -12.80 -11.88
C ASP A 249 31.76 -12.21 -12.92
N GLY A 250 31.45 -12.39 -14.20
CA GLY A 250 32.24 -11.85 -15.31
C GLY A 250 32.32 -10.33 -15.31
N ILE A 251 31.21 -9.63 -15.06
CA ILE A 251 31.21 -8.17 -14.92
C ILE A 251 32.11 -7.74 -13.75
N LEU A 252 32.00 -8.39 -12.59
CA LEU A 252 32.80 -8.04 -11.41
C LEU A 252 34.29 -8.25 -11.66
N ARG A 253 34.66 -9.37 -12.30
CA ARG A 253 36.03 -9.67 -12.71
C ARG A 253 36.57 -8.69 -13.73
N PHE A 254 35.76 -8.28 -14.69
CA PHE A 254 36.13 -7.24 -15.66
C PHE A 254 36.42 -5.92 -14.93
N LEU A 255 35.48 -5.46 -14.09
CA LEU A 255 35.61 -4.20 -13.36
C LEU A 255 36.81 -4.19 -12.41
N SER A 256 37.16 -5.32 -11.79
CA SER A 256 38.34 -5.43 -10.91
C SER A 256 39.68 -5.17 -11.61
N LYS A 257 39.72 -5.26 -12.95
CA LYS A 257 40.94 -5.08 -13.77
C LYS A 257 41.07 -3.67 -14.34
N VAL A 258 40.05 -2.83 -14.19
CA VAL A 258 40.07 -1.45 -14.69
C VAL A 258 41.17 -0.67 -13.96
N ASN A 259 42.03 0.04 -14.71
CA ASN A 259 43.07 0.87 -14.11
C ASN A 259 42.48 2.18 -13.55
N LEU A 260 42.42 2.27 -12.22
CA LEU A 260 41.84 3.40 -11.48
C LEU A 260 42.88 4.32 -10.82
N HIS A 261 44.18 4.09 -11.05
CA HIS A 261 45.24 4.80 -10.37
C HIS A 261 45.16 6.33 -10.59
N GLY A 262 45.23 7.11 -9.50
CA GLY A 262 45.21 8.57 -9.53
C GLY A 262 43.85 9.21 -9.82
N LEU A 263 42.77 8.44 -9.87
CA LEU A 263 41.42 8.94 -10.15
C LEU A 263 40.60 9.12 -8.86
N ASN A 264 39.77 10.17 -8.82
CA ASN A 264 38.72 10.29 -7.81
C ASN A 264 37.51 9.41 -8.13
N ASP A 265 36.61 9.20 -7.17
CA ASP A 265 35.50 8.26 -7.34
C ASP A 265 34.56 8.57 -8.52
N SER A 266 34.39 9.84 -8.89
CA SER A 266 33.61 10.21 -10.08
C SER A 266 34.32 9.76 -11.36
N GLN A 267 35.61 10.04 -11.46
CA GLN A 267 36.45 9.64 -12.60
C GLN A 267 36.59 8.12 -12.70
N LYS A 268 36.68 7.42 -11.56
CA LYS A 268 36.70 5.95 -11.52
C LYS A 268 35.44 5.37 -12.16
N ARG A 269 34.27 5.88 -11.77
CA ARG A 269 32.98 5.43 -12.32
C ARG A 269 32.86 5.70 -13.81
N GLU A 270 33.23 6.90 -14.24
CA GLU A 270 33.21 7.26 -15.66
C GLU A 270 34.13 6.36 -16.48
N ARG A 271 35.39 6.19 -16.07
CA ARG A 271 36.34 5.31 -16.75
C ARG A 271 35.86 3.87 -16.82
N ALA A 272 35.37 3.32 -15.71
CA ALA A 272 34.88 1.95 -15.66
C ALA A 272 33.67 1.72 -16.57
N LEU A 273 32.73 2.68 -16.59
CA LEU A 273 31.58 2.64 -17.49
C LEU A 273 32.02 2.69 -18.96
N SER A 274 32.87 3.65 -19.34
CA SER A 274 33.35 3.78 -20.72
C SER A 274 34.10 2.51 -21.19
N GLN A 275 34.92 1.91 -20.33
CA GLN A 275 35.62 0.66 -20.66
C GLN A 275 34.66 -0.52 -20.79
N ALA A 276 33.69 -0.68 -19.90
CA ALA A 276 32.70 -1.74 -19.98
C ALA A 276 31.85 -1.66 -21.26
N LEU A 277 31.47 -0.44 -21.68
CA LEU A 277 30.72 -0.19 -22.90
C LEU A 277 31.56 -0.48 -24.16
N SER A 278 32.80 0.03 -24.21
CA SER A 278 33.73 -0.24 -25.31
C SER A 278 33.99 -1.74 -25.47
N HIS A 279 34.11 -2.47 -24.36
CA HIS A 279 34.34 -3.91 -24.33
C HIS A 279 33.23 -4.73 -25.01
N VAL A 280 31.99 -4.25 -24.98
CA VAL A 280 30.85 -4.91 -25.64
C VAL A 280 30.43 -4.21 -26.94
N GLY A 281 31.24 -3.27 -27.44
CA GLY A 281 30.96 -2.51 -28.67
C GLY A 281 29.69 -1.65 -28.57
N LYS A 282 29.43 -1.05 -27.40
CA LYS A 282 28.32 -0.13 -27.18
C LYS A 282 28.82 1.28 -26.93
N GLU A 283 28.06 2.26 -27.41
CA GLU A 283 28.32 3.67 -27.13
C GLU A 283 27.73 4.08 -25.78
N GLU A 284 28.32 5.12 -25.20
CA GLU A 284 27.84 5.69 -23.96
C GLU A 284 26.48 6.36 -24.14
N ASN A 285 25.56 6.04 -23.23
CA ASN A 285 24.25 6.65 -23.15
C ASN A 285 24.03 7.22 -21.74
N GLN A 286 23.44 8.40 -21.68
CA GLN A 286 23.03 9.08 -20.45
C GLN A 286 22.23 8.19 -19.49
N THR A 287 21.49 7.20 -19.99
CA THR A 287 20.75 6.22 -19.16
C THR A 287 21.63 5.55 -18.10
N PHE A 288 22.85 5.12 -18.44
CA PHE A 288 23.74 4.46 -17.47
C PHE A 288 24.28 5.45 -16.43
N LYS A 289 24.58 6.69 -16.83
CA LYS A 289 25.02 7.76 -15.92
C LYS A 289 23.93 8.13 -14.92
N LEU A 290 22.69 8.28 -15.37
CA LEU A 290 21.53 8.54 -14.51
C LEU A 290 21.27 7.37 -13.54
N SER A 291 21.37 6.13 -14.02
CA SER A 291 21.24 4.93 -13.20
C SER A 291 22.32 4.85 -12.11
N ILE A 292 23.58 5.20 -12.42
CA ILE A 292 24.67 5.31 -11.44
C ILE A 292 24.37 6.39 -10.39
N GLN A 293 23.89 7.56 -10.83
CA GLN A 293 23.61 8.69 -9.94
C GLN A 293 22.57 8.35 -8.86
N LYS A 294 21.57 7.50 -9.16
CA LYS A 294 20.57 7.05 -8.17
C LYS A 294 21.19 6.40 -6.92
N TYR A 295 22.33 5.73 -7.04
CA TYR A 295 23.04 5.11 -5.91
C TYR A 295 24.09 6.03 -5.25
N VAL A 296 24.65 6.97 -6.01
CA VAL A 296 25.73 7.86 -5.53
C VAL A 296 25.16 9.08 -4.79
N GLN A 297 24.11 9.66 -5.35
CA GLN A 297 23.38 10.80 -4.80
C GLN A 297 21.91 10.44 -4.80
N PRO A 298 21.46 9.63 -3.82
CA PRO A 298 20.06 9.28 -3.69
C PRO A 298 19.26 10.55 -3.35
N GLU A 299 18.65 11.15 -4.36
CA GLU A 299 17.89 12.39 -4.22
C GLU A 299 16.57 12.14 -3.48
N LYS A 300 16.22 13.06 -2.57
CA LYS A 300 14.90 13.04 -1.95
C LYS A 300 13.86 13.45 -3.00
N PRO A 301 12.79 12.65 -3.19
CA PRO A 301 11.74 12.99 -4.14
C PRO A 301 11.11 14.35 -3.81
N SER A 302 10.97 15.22 -4.81
CA SER A 302 10.16 16.44 -4.73
C SER A 302 8.71 16.13 -5.16
N SER A 303 7.73 16.74 -4.50
CA SER A 303 6.32 16.66 -4.90
C SER A 303 5.76 18.07 -5.07
N GLU A 304 4.77 18.23 -5.95
CA GLU A 304 4.06 19.50 -6.17
C GLU A 304 3.07 19.82 -5.02
N LEU A 305 2.92 18.90 -4.07
CA LEU A 305 2.01 19.06 -2.95
C LEU A 305 2.38 20.24 -2.03
N PRO A 306 1.38 20.99 -1.52
CA PRO A 306 1.58 21.96 -0.47
C PRO A 306 2.25 21.32 0.77
N SER A 307 3.16 22.05 1.42
CA SER A 307 3.96 21.52 2.53
C SER A 307 3.15 20.94 3.69
N TRP A 308 1.96 21.48 3.97
CA TRP A 308 1.08 20.95 5.00
C TRP A 308 0.46 19.59 4.62
N VAL A 309 0.18 19.35 3.33
CA VAL A 309 -0.28 18.05 2.81
C VAL A 309 0.87 17.05 2.86
N SER A 310 2.06 17.45 2.41
CA SER A 310 3.25 16.60 2.44
C SER A 310 3.58 16.13 3.86
N LYS A 311 3.49 17.00 4.87
CA LYS A 311 3.67 16.63 6.29
C LYS A 311 2.61 15.62 6.78
N LYS A 312 1.36 15.77 6.34
CA LYS A 312 0.29 14.81 6.68
C LYS A 312 0.51 13.46 5.99
N VAL A 313 0.99 13.46 4.75
CA VAL A 313 1.41 12.22 4.08
C VAL A 313 2.57 11.58 4.84
N GLU A 314 3.61 12.33 5.21
CA GLU A 314 4.78 11.80 5.95
C GLU A 314 4.41 11.14 7.28
N ARG A 315 3.35 11.62 7.95
CA ARG A 315 2.78 11.05 9.19
C ARG A 315 1.78 9.91 8.97
N GLY A 316 1.53 9.52 7.71
CA GLY A 316 0.52 8.54 7.35
C GLY A 316 -0.91 8.98 7.68
N GLU A 317 -1.19 10.28 7.77
CA GLU A 317 -2.55 10.84 7.97
C GLU A 317 -3.32 10.98 6.64
N ILE A 318 -2.60 11.09 5.53
CA ILE A 318 -3.17 11.16 4.17
C ILE A 318 -2.51 10.09 3.31
N THR A 319 -3.32 9.36 2.54
CA THR A 319 -2.85 8.36 1.59
C THR A 319 -1.87 8.91 0.56
N THR A 320 -0.89 8.10 0.13
CA THR A 320 0.07 8.48 -0.92
C THR A 320 -0.57 8.62 -2.30
N PHE A 321 -1.83 8.21 -2.47
CA PHE A 321 -2.57 8.38 -3.72
C PHE A 321 -2.70 9.85 -4.13
N VAL A 322 -2.69 10.78 -3.16
CA VAL A 322 -2.73 12.22 -3.48
C VAL A 322 -1.54 12.65 -4.34
N ILE A 323 -0.36 12.03 -4.12
CA ILE A 323 0.87 12.32 -4.88
C ILE A 323 0.71 11.81 -6.32
N SER A 324 0.30 10.55 -6.49
CA SER A 324 0.10 9.96 -7.83
C SER A 324 -0.93 10.74 -8.66
N VAL A 325 -2.02 11.19 -8.03
CA VAL A 325 -3.06 11.96 -8.71
C VAL A 325 -2.59 13.37 -9.07
N VAL A 326 -1.95 14.10 -8.15
CA VAL A 326 -1.51 15.49 -8.40
C VAL A 326 -0.35 15.53 -9.39
N ASP A 327 0.73 14.80 -9.07
CA ASP A 327 1.98 14.89 -9.81
C ASP A 327 1.87 14.18 -11.17
N GLN A 328 1.20 13.02 -11.23
CA GLN A 328 1.18 12.17 -12.43
C GLN A 328 -0.18 12.10 -13.14
N LYS A 329 -1.27 12.45 -12.46
CA LYS A 329 -2.64 12.28 -12.95
C LYS A 329 -2.92 10.83 -13.36
N THR A 330 -2.29 9.88 -12.67
CA THR A 330 -2.47 8.44 -12.89
C THR A 330 -2.80 7.71 -11.60
N MET A 331 -3.48 6.57 -11.73
CA MET A 331 -3.82 5.68 -10.64
C MET A 331 -3.69 4.22 -11.06
N MET A 332 -2.80 3.47 -10.41
CA MET A 332 -2.71 2.02 -10.54
C MET A 332 -3.67 1.36 -9.54
N LEU A 333 -4.73 0.72 -10.02
CA LEU A 333 -5.68 0.04 -9.13
C LEU A 333 -5.17 -1.37 -8.82
N PRO A 334 -4.86 -1.69 -7.54
CA PRO A 334 -4.29 -3.01 -7.20
C PRO A 334 -5.20 -4.17 -7.59
N ALA A 335 -4.62 -5.23 -8.15
CA ALA A 335 -5.33 -6.46 -8.45
C ALA A 335 -5.96 -7.09 -7.19
N LEU A 336 -7.16 -7.65 -7.35
CA LEU A 336 -7.94 -8.27 -6.27
C LEU A 336 -8.26 -9.71 -6.64
N VAL A 337 -8.33 -10.60 -5.65
CA VAL A 337 -8.91 -11.93 -5.84
C VAL A 337 -10.43 -11.78 -5.85
N GLU A 338 -11.05 -11.97 -7.01
CA GLU A 338 -12.47 -11.73 -7.24
C GLU A 338 -13.01 -12.61 -8.37
N ASP A 339 -14.27 -12.44 -8.74
CA ASP A 339 -14.88 -13.11 -9.90
C ASP A 339 -14.47 -12.43 -11.21
N PHE A 340 -13.57 -13.07 -11.96
CA PHE A 340 -13.07 -12.58 -13.24
C PHE A 340 -14.11 -12.63 -14.37
N SER A 341 -15.23 -13.34 -14.20
CA SER A 341 -16.34 -13.30 -15.15
C SER A 341 -17.12 -11.97 -15.10
N GLN A 342 -16.94 -11.19 -14.03
CA GLN A 342 -17.56 -9.89 -13.83
C GLN A 342 -16.59 -8.74 -14.14
N HIS A 343 -17.13 -7.54 -14.37
CA HIS A 343 -16.33 -6.32 -14.47
C HIS A 343 -15.56 -6.05 -13.17
N SER A 344 -14.49 -5.26 -13.24
CA SER A 344 -13.66 -4.91 -12.07
C SER A 344 -14.51 -4.45 -10.87
N SER A 345 -14.18 -4.97 -9.67
CA SER A 345 -14.80 -4.55 -8.41
C SER A 345 -14.65 -3.04 -8.15
N TYR A 346 -13.62 -2.42 -8.70
CA TYR A 346 -13.42 -0.97 -8.62
C TYR A 346 -14.55 -0.17 -9.28
N THR A 347 -15.37 -0.78 -10.14
CA THR A 347 -16.60 -0.17 -10.70
C THR A 347 -17.56 0.28 -9.59
N ALA A 348 -17.64 -0.45 -8.48
CA ALA A 348 -18.48 -0.10 -7.32
C ALA A 348 -18.02 1.18 -6.61
N ALA A 349 -16.72 1.48 -6.65
CA ALA A 349 -16.12 2.67 -6.05
C ALA A 349 -15.85 3.80 -7.05
N TYR A 350 -16.29 3.67 -8.31
CA TYR A 350 -16.01 4.63 -9.37
C TYR A 350 -16.41 6.08 -9.02
N PRO A 351 -17.63 6.37 -8.53
CA PRO A 351 -18.00 7.75 -8.17
C PRO A 351 -17.12 8.33 -7.08
N ILE A 352 -16.69 7.54 -6.09
CA ILE A 352 -15.83 7.99 -4.99
C ILE A 352 -14.50 8.52 -5.55
N ARG A 353 -13.93 7.81 -6.54
CA ARG A 353 -12.69 8.25 -7.20
C ARG A 353 -12.88 9.50 -8.05
N GLN A 354 -14.00 9.64 -8.75
CA GLN A 354 -14.29 10.87 -9.49
C GLN A 354 -14.33 12.11 -8.59
N TYR A 355 -14.89 11.99 -7.37
CA TYR A 355 -14.84 13.06 -6.37
C TYR A 355 -13.42 13.27 -5.84
N PHE A 356 -12.70 12.19 -5.54
CA PHE A 356 -11.30 12.26 -5.09
C PHE A 356 -10.43 13.03 -6.10
N TYR A 357 -10.58 12.76 -7.39
CA TYR A 357 -9.86 13.48 -8.45
C TYR A 357 -10.35 14.93 -8.59
N GLY A 358 -11.66 15.17 -8.49
CA GLY A 358 -12.22 16.53 -8.54
C GLY A 358 -11.64 17.45 -7.46
N LEU A 359 -11.38 16.92 -6.27
CA LEU A 359 -10.76 17.66 -5.17
C LEU A 359 -9.28 17.97 -5.38
N LEU A 360 -8.55 17.09 -6.09
CA LEU A 360 -7.10 17.20 -6.24
C LEU A 360 -6.67 17.91 -7.52
N ILE A 361 -7.31 17.60 -8.64
CA ILE A 361 -6.91 18.06 -9.98
C ILE A 361 -8.02 18.85 -10.70
N GLY A 362 -9.07 19.23 -9.98
CA GLY A 362 -10.16 20.04 -10.52
C GLY A 362 -10.89 19.31 -11.64
N GLY A 363 -11.05 19.95 -12.80
CA GLY A 363 -11.72 19.37 -13.98
C GLY A 363 -10.86 18.45 -14.84
N GLN A 364 -9.61 18.21 -14.45
CA GLN A 364 -8.72 17.35 -15.22
C GLN A 364 -9.08 15.88 -15.03
N MET A 365 -8.81 15.07 -16.04
CA MET A 365 -9.04 13.63 -15.99
C MET A 365 -7.85 12.91 -15.36
N CYS A 366 -8.13 11.83 -14.62
CA CYS A 366 -7.11 10.91 -14.13
C CYS A 366 -7.11 9.64 -15.01
N THR A 367 -5.94 9.14 -15.37
CA THR A 367 -5.78 7.86 -16.08
C THR A 367 -5.69 6.73 -15.07
N GLU A 368 -6.69 5.86 -15.03
CA GLU A 368 -6.71 4.66 -14.18
C GLU A 368 -6.24 3.44 -14.96
N TYR A 369 -5.33 2.67 -14.39
CA TYR A 369 -4.98 1.33 -14.88
C TYR A 369 -5.76 0.31 -14.05
N ASP A 370 -6.70 -0.36 -14.69
CA ASP A 370 -7.60 -1.34 -14.08
C ASP A 370 -7.68 -2.57 -14.98
N ARG A 371 -8.19 -3.68 -14.44
CA ARG A 371 -8.48 -4.83 -15.27
C ARG A 371 -9.70 -4.55 -16.17
N ASP A 372 -9.59 -5.00 -17.41
CA ASP A 372 -10.69 -5.29 -18.30
C ASP A 372 -10.61 -6.77 -18.65
N ARG A 373 -11.46 -7.57 -17.98
CA ARG A 373 -11.34 -9.03 -17.93
C ARG A 373 -9.98 -9.45 -17.35
N GLU A 374 -9.10 -10.00 -18.17
CA GLU A 374 -7.79 -10.56 -17.80
C GLU A 374 -6.62 -9.68 -18.22
N GLU A 375 -6.90 -8.53 -18.83
CA GLU A 375 -5.88 -7.58 -19.27
C GLU A 375 -5.95 -6.30 -18.45
N ILE A 376 -4.79 -5.65 -18.26
CA ILE A 376 -4.74 -4.30 -17.72
C ILE A 376 -4.95 -3.31 -18.85
N LYS A 377 -5.91 -2.39 -18.68
CA LYS A 377 -6.17 -1.30 -19.62
C LYS A 377 -6.19 0.02 -18.88
N ASP A 378 -5.71 1.05 -19.53
CA ASP A 378 -5.88 2.42 -19.07
C ASP A 378 -7.27 2.96 -19.43
N LYS A 379 -7.88 3.71 -18.51
CA LYS A 379 -9.18 4.35 -18.67
C LYS A 379 -9.10 5.77 -18.16
N ARG A 380 -9.55 6.71 -18.97
CA ARG A 380 -9.64 8.13 -18.60
C ARG A 380 -10.89 8.34 -17.76
N VAL A 381 -10.70 8.68 -16.49
CA VAL A 381 -11.79 8.92 -15.54
C VAL A 381 -12.00 10.43 -15.39
N PRO A 382 -13.20 10.95 -15.73
CA PRO A 382 -13.52 12.35 -15.51
C PRO A 382 -13.67 12.61 -14.02
N SER A 383 -13.06 13.71 -13.58
CA SER A 383 -13.29 14.30 -12.28
C SER A 383 -14.68 14.95 -12.22
N ILE A 384 -15.26 14.97 -11.03
CA ILE A 384 -16.46 15.74 -10.76
C ILE A 384 -16.02 17.08 -10.16
N LEU A 385 -16.10 18.14 -10.97
CA LEU A 385 -15.81 19.51 -10.58
C LEU A 385 -16.87 20.04 -9.61
N LEU A 386 -16.42 20.72 -8.57
CA LEU A 386 -17.25 21.60 -7.76
C LEU A 386 -17.16 23.00 -8.40
N SER A 387 -18.28 23.59 -8.83
CA SER A 387 -18.37 24.91 -9.46
C SER A 387 -17.90 26.08 -8.57
N SER A 388 -17.69 27.27 -9.13
CA SER A 388 -17.06 28.43 -8.46
C SER A 388 -17.79 28.92 -7.19
N ASP A 389 -19.13 28.89 -7.17
CA ASP A 389 -19.92 29.15 -5.95
C ASP A 389 -19.83 28.00 -4.94
N GLU A 390 -19.69 26.77 -5.45
CA GLU A 390 -19.39 25.58 -4.64
C GLU A 390 -17.98 25.64 -4.05
N GLN A 391 -17.05 26.39 -4.68
CA GLN A 391 -15.66 26.68 -4.30
C GLN A 391 -15.50 27.80 -3.26
N LYS A 392 -16.42 28.77 -3.18
CA LYS A 392 -16.42 29.78 -2.09
C LYS A 392 -17.22 29.34 -0.86
N GLN A 393 -18.25 28.51 -1.01
CA GLN A 393 -18.86 27.73 0.10
C GLN A 393 -17.99 26.53 0.54
N LEU A 394 -16.76 26.47 0.05
CA LEU A 394 -15.84 25.35 0.18
C LEU A 394 -14.84 25.54 1.33
N GLN A 395 -15.29 26.22 2.39
CA GLN A 395 -15.09 25.61 3.71
C GLN A 395 -16.27 24.66 3.92
N LEU A 396 -15.99 23.35 3.84
CA LEU A 396 -16.87 22.26 4.24
C LEU A 396 -17.97 21.79 3.25
N GLU A 397 -18.84 22.59 2.61
CA GLU A 397 -20.20 22.08 2.29
C GLU A 397 -20.46 21.08 1.12
N HIS A 398 -19.59 20.86 0.13
CA HIS A 398 -19.86 19.84 -0.93
C HIS A 398 -19.39 18.44 -0.57
N LEU A 399 -18.34 18.41 0.20
CA LEU A 399 -17.99 17.27 1.00
C LEU A 399 -19.09 16.85 1.97
N HIS A 400 -19.78 17.86 2.48
CA HIS A 400 -20.99 17.70 3.25
C HIS A 400 -22.17 17.21 2.40
N LYS A 401 -22.12 16.87 1.10
CA LYS A 401 -23.25 16.18 0.44
C LYS A 401 -23.17 14.66 0.59
N VAL A 402 -21.99 14.07 0.38
CA VAL A 402 -21.73 12.65 0.71
C VAL A 402 -21.72 12.49 2.23
N LEU A 403 -21.09 13.41 2.97
CA LEU A 403 -21.12 13.44 4.43
C LEU A 403 -22.43 13.98 5.04
N ARG A 404 -23.30 14.81 4.42
CA ARG A 404 -24.68 15.06 4.93
C ARG A 404 -25.62 13.92 4.60
N LEU A 405 -25.36 13.07 3.62
CA LEU A 405 -26.02 11.76 3.57
C LEU A 405 -25.65 10.89 4.79
N ILE A 406 -24.60 11.25 5.54
CA ILE A 406 -24.16 10.64 6.80
C ILE A 406 -24.61 11.51 8.01
N MET A 407 -24.54 12.84 7.89
CA MET A 407 -24.79 13.83 8.95
C MET A 407 -26.23 14.34 9.02
N LYS A 408 -27.04 14.29 7.94
CA LYS A 408 -28.51 14.45 8.04
C LYS A 408 -29.14 13.25 8.75
N TYR A 409 -28.38 12.17 8.85
CA TYR A 409 -28.70 10.97 9.59
C TYR A 409 -27.77 10.78 10.79
N THR A 410 -27.01 11.78 11.28
CA THR A 410 -26.25 11.61 12.54
C THR A 410 -27.18 11.31 13.70
N SER A 411 -28.43 11.79 13.67
CA SER A 411 -29.48 11.35 14.58
C SER A 411 -29.82 9.86 14.41
N ALA A 412 -29.89 9.36 13.17
CA ALA A 412 -30.14 7.94 12.88
C ALA A 412 -28.90 7.05 13.12
N LEU A 413 -27.68 7.60 13.04
CA LEU A 413 -26.42 6.99 13.42
C LEU A 413 -26.08 7.25 14.90
N GLY A 414 -26.96 7.91 15.66
CA GLY A 414 -26.70 8.27 17.06
C GLY A 414 -26.49 7.02 17.93
N ASN A 415 -27.13 5.92 17.57
CA ASN A 415 -26.97 4.63 18.24
C ASN A 415 -25.78 3.81 17.69
N ILE A 416 -25.09 4.30 16.65
CA ILE A 416 -23.96 3.60 16.03
C ILE A 416 -22.64 4.11 16.64
N PRO A 417 -21.76 3.20 17.10
CA PRO A 417 -20.43 3.55 17.56
C PRO A 417 -19.65 4.36 16.53
N ASP A 418 -18.89 5.35 17.00
CA ASP A 418 -18.13 6.28 16.17
C ASP A 418 -17.27 5.58 15.11
N GLN A 419 -16.52 4.55 15.51
CA GLN A 419 -15.66 3.74 14.63
C GLN A 419 -16.43 3.01 13.51
N LEU A 420 -17.74 2.82 13.65
CA LEU A 420 -18.58 2.14 12.66
C LEU A 420 -19.36 3.11 11.76
N LYS A 421 -19.36 4.41 12.04
CA LYS A 421 -20.14 5.39 11.25
C LYS A 421 -19.69 5.41 9.79
N LEU A 422 -18.39 5.53 9.53
CA LEU A 422 -17.86 5.49 8.16
C LEU A 422 -18.17 4.15 7.46
N PRO A 423 -17.84 2.97 8.05
CA PRO A 423 -18.19 1.68 7.44
C PRO A 423 -19.68 1.49 7.14
N VAL A 424 -20.57 1.92 8.03
CA VAL A 424 -22.02 1.84 7.81
C VAL A 424 -22.41 2.64 6.58
N CYS A 425 -21.89 3.87 6.44
CA CYS A 425 -22.20 4.72 5.31
C CYS A 425 -21.64 4.19 3.99
N VAL A 426 -20.43 3.64 4.01
CA VAL A 426 -19.84 2.93 2.87
C VAL A 426 -20.72 1.74 2.46
N THR A 427 -21.16 0.95 3.43
CA THR A 427 -22.00 -0.23 3.18
C THR A 427 -23.35 0.18 2.59
N VAL A 428 -23.95 1.28 3.05
CA VAL A 428 -25.19 1.83 2.47
C VAL A 428 -24.96 2.29 1.03
N PHE A 429 -23.87 3.00 0.78
CA PHE A 429 -23.49 3.46 -0.57
C PHE A 429 -23.33 2.28 -1.52
N TRP A 430 -22.54 1.28 -1.12
CA TRP A 430 -22.32 0.05 -1.89
C TRP A 430 -23.63 -0.69 -2.15
N PHE A 431 -24.43 -0.95 -1.11
CA PHE A 431 -25.66 -1.72 -1.23
C PHE A 431 -26.71 -1.03 -2.11
N LYS A 432 -26.85 0.31 -2.04
CA LYS A 432 -27.78 1.07 -2.91
C LYS A 432 -27.48 0.91 -4.39
N ARG A 433 -26.21 0.87 -4.77
CA ARG A 433 -25.82 0.71 -6.18
C ARG A 433 -26.17 -0.68 -6.72
N LEU A 434 -26.31 -1.67 -5.84
CA LEU A 434 -26.71 -3.04 -6.17
C LEU A 434 -28.23 -3.24 -6.21
N GLN A 435 -29.05 -2.26 -5.77
CA GLN A 435 -30.51 -2.38 -5.70
C GLN A 435 -31.22 -2.40 -7.05
N HIS A 436 -30.53 -2.09 -8.15
CA HIS A 436 -31.16 -2.16 -9.47
C HIS A 436 -31.45 -3.61 -9.89
N HIS A 437 -30.78 -4.62 -9.31
CA HIS A 437 -31.09 -6.05 -9.42
C HIS A 437 -30.59 -6.85 -8.19
N PRO A 438 -31.26 -6.80 -7.02
CA PRO A 438 -30.75 -7.44 -5.82
C PRO A 438 -30.83 -8.96 -5.96
N LYS A 439 -29.67 -9.61 -6.04
CA LYS A 439 -29.56 -11.07 -5.97
C LYS A 439 -29.58 -11.51 -4.49
N PRO A 440 -30.18 -12.66 -4.13
CA PRO A 440 -30.19 -13.16 -2.75
C PRO A 440 -28.81 -13.16 -2.09
N GLU A 441 -27.77 -13.54 -2.84
CA GLU A 441 -26.39 -13.60 -2.37
C GLU A 441 -25.87 -12.23 -1.87
N THR A 442 -26.31 -11.13 -2.50
CA THR A 442 -25.93 -9.76 -2.10
C THR A 442 -26.57 -9.36 -0.77
N VAL A 443 -27.80 -9.81 -0.50
CA VAL A 443 -28.47 -9.59 0.79
C VAL A 443 -27.76 -10.38 1.89
N HIS A 444 -27.32 -11.61 1.60
CA HIS A 444 -26.53 -12.40 2.56
C HIS A 444 -25.18 -11.75 2.84
N CYS A 445 -24.50 -11.20 1.83
CA CYS A 445 -23.26 -10.43 2.02
C CYS A 445 -23.48 -9.20 2.90
N LEU A 446 -24.62 -8.49 2.76
CA LEU A 446 -24.98 -7.40 3.66
C LEU A 446 -25.09 -7.90 5.09
N HIS A 447 -25.88 -8.96 5.34
CA HIS A 447 -26.03 -9.53 6.68
C HIS A 447 -24.69 -9.99 7.27
N ALA A 448 -23.83 -10.59 6.46
CA ALA A 448 -22.48 -10.99 6.85
C ALA A 448 -21.65 -9.79 7.33
N LEU A 449 -21.64 -8.68 6.59
CA LEU A 449 -20.94 -7.45 6.99
C LEU A 449 -21.49 -6.88 8.31
N LEU A 450 -22.81 -6.81 8.46
CA LEU A 450 -23.42 -6.30 9.70
C LEU A 450 -23.08 -7.17 10.91
N LEU A 451 -23.07 -8.49 10.73
CA LEU A 451 -22.61 -9.41 11.77
C LEU A 451 -21.12 -9.24 12.04
N GLY A 452 -20.29 -9.05 11.00
CA GLY A 452 -18.87 -8.74 11.13
C GLY A 452 -18.62 -7.51 12.01
N PHE A 453 -19.40 -6.43 11.82
CA PHE A 453 -19.30 -5.21 12.64
C PHE A 453 -19.71 -5.41 14.11
N VAL A 454 -20.54 -6.42 14.38
CA VAL A 454 -21.08 -6.72 15.73
C VAL A 454 -20.21 -7.74 16.47
N CYS A 455 -19.56 -8.65 15.72
CA CYS A 455 -18.69 -9.68 16.26
C CYS A 455 -17.35 -9.05 16.64
N ASP A 456 -17.30 -8.49 17.85
CA ASP A 456 -16.09 -7.92 18.40
C ASP A 456 -14.94 -8.93 18.43
N ARG A 457 -13.75 -8.50 17.99
CA ARG A 457 -12.50 -9.25 18.05
C ARG A 457 -11.53 -8.45 18.89
N ASP A 458 -11.58 -8.64 20.20
CA ASP A 458 -10.45 -8.27 21.04
C ASP A 458 -9.27 -9.20 20.69
N GLY A 459 -8.07 -8.62 20.63
CA GLY A 459 -6.83 -9.27 20.17
C GLY A 459 -6.38 -10.50 20.98
N PRO A 460 -5.13 -10.96 20.80
CA PRO A 460 -4.72 -12.30 21.18
C PRO A 460 -4.75 -12.47 22.70
N GLY A 461 -5.43 -13.53 23.17
CA GLY A 461 -5.18 -14.11 24.49
C GLY A 461 -6.06 -13.70 25.67
N LYS A 462 -7.25 -13.10 25.51
CA LYS A 462 -8.21 -12.96 26.63
C LYS A 462 -9.63 -13.42 26.30
N SER A 463 -9.92 -14.66 26.71
CA SER A 463 -11.20 -15.27 27.12
C SER A 463 -12.50 -14.49 26.84
N LEU A 464 -13.28 -14.93 25.85
CA LEU A 464 -14.40 -15.90 25.96
C LEU A 464 -15.65 -15.40 26.70
N SER A 465 -16.67 -15.04 25.91
CA SER A 465 -18.06 -15.26 26.31
C SER A 465 -18.96 -15.51 25.08
N SER A 466 -19.21 -16.80 24.82
CA SER A 466 -20.19 -17.39 23.89
C SER A 466 -20.07 -17.14 22.38
N LEU A 467 -19.71 -15.93 21.91
CA LEU A 467 -19.60 -15.67 20.46
C LEU A 467 -18.27 -16.15 19.89
N SER A 468 -17.18 -16.09 20.68
CA SER A 468 -15.83 -16.51 20.29
C SER A 468 -15.81 -17.97 19.86
N ASN A 469 -16.34 -18.89 20.66
CA ASN A 469 -16.35 -20.32 20.31
C ASN A 469 -17.09 -20.57 18.98
N MET A 470 -18.19 -19.86 18.72
CA MET A 470 -18.87 -19.98 17.43
C MET A 470 -18.06 -19.33 16.32
N THR A 471 -17.48 -18.13 16.50
CA THR A 471 -16.63 -17.51 15.46
C THR A 471 -15.36 -18.29 15.17
N ASP A 472 -14.80 -18.98 16.15
CA ASP A 472 -13.61 -19.83 16.04
C ASP A 472 -13.96 -21.14 15.33
N ILE A 473 -15.08 -21.79 15.67
CA ILE A 473 -15.66 -22.90 14.90
C ILE A 473 -15.98 -22.45 13.46
N LEU A 474 -16.48 -21.22 13.32
CA LEU A 474 -16.75 -20.58 12.04
C LEU A 474 -15.42 -20.27 11.31
N LEU A 475 -14.31 -20.03 11.98
CA LEU A 475 -13.02 -19.83 11.31
C LEU A 475 -12.45 -21.18 10.85
N ASP A 476 -12.42 -22.18 11.74
CA ASP A 476 -11.85 -23.50 11.50
C ASP A 476 -12.50 -24.23 10.33
N ALA A 477 -13.84 -24.21 10.24
CA ALA A 477 -14.48 -24.83 9.11
C ALA A 477 -14.55 -23.92 7.86
N ALA A 478 -14.23 -22.60 7.95
CA ALA A 478 -14.27 -21.70 6.78
C ALA A 478 -13.17 -22.08 5.79
N ILE A 479 -12.05 -22.57 6.33
CA ILE A 479 -10.94 -23.20 5.60
C ILE A 479 -11.44 -24.34 4.69
N ARG A 480 -12.57 -24.99 5.04
CA ARG A 480 -13.11 -26.17 4.33
C ARG A 480 -14.28 -25.87 3.40
N ARG A 481 -14.73 -24.61 3.27
CA ARG A 481 -15.89 -24.28 2.43
C ARG A 481 -15.48 -24.04 0.97
N LYS A 482 -16.32 -24.51 0.05
CA LYS A 482 -16.18 -24.20 -1.38
C LYS A 482 -16.29 -22.69 -1.62
N TRP A 483 -15.29 -22.16 -2.30
CA TRP A 483 -15.23 -20.77 -2.75
C TRP A 483 -16.46 -20.37 -3.58
N GLN A 484 -17.00 -19.18 -3.32
CA GLN A 484 -18.15 -18.63 -4.04
C GLN A 484 -17.75 -17.34 -4.76
N PRO A 485 -17.52 -17.39 -6.10
CA PRO A 485 -17.04 -16.23 -6.86
C PRO A 485 -17.89 -14.98 -6.68
N ARG A 486 -19.23 -15.12 -6.71
CA ARG A 486 -20.15 -13.99 -6.56
C ARG A 486 -20.06 -13.30 -5.19
N VAL A 487 -19.91 -14.08 -4.11
CA VAL A 487 -19.73 -13.55 -2.74
C VAL A 487 -18.38 -12.84 -2.64
N ALA A 488 -17.32 -13.44 -3.17
CA ALA A 488 -16.00 -12.83 -3.24
C ALA A 488 -16.02 -11.49 -3.97
N HIS A 489 -16.66 -11.45 -5.13
CA HIS A 489 -16.80 -10.23 -5.91
C HIS A 489 -17.59 -9.16 -5.17
N ALA A 490 -18.68 -9.53 -4.49
CA ALA A 490 -19.47 -8.61 -3.68
C ALA A 490 -18.64 -7.99 -2.55
N PHE A 491 -17.83 -8.78 -1.84
CA PHE A 491 -16.95 -8.26 -0.79
C PHE A 491 -15.75 -7.47 -1.34
N SER A 492 -15.18 -7.86 -2.49
CA SER A 492 -14.15 -7.09 -3.17
C SER A 492 -14.66 -5.71 -3.59
N GLN A 493 -15.89 -5.62 -4.12
CA GLN A 493 -16.56 -4.35 -4.37
C GLN A 493 -16.72 -3.49 -3.10
N TRP A 494 -17.14 -4.12 -1.99
CA TRP A 494 -17.26 -3.42 -0.72
C TRP A 494 -15.90 -2.93 -0.19
N LEU A 495 -14.84 -3.75 -0.27
CA LEU A 495 -13.47 -3.38 0.10
C LEU A 495 -12.95 -2.21 -0.74
N CYS A 496 -13.22 -2.19 -2.05
CA CYS A 496 -12.95 -1.01 -2.90
C CYS A 496 -13.74 0.22 -2.42
N CYS A 497 -15.03 0.09 -2.11
CA CYS A 497 -15.77 1.23 -1.59
C CYS A 497 -15.19 1.73 -0.26
N MET A 498 -14.81 0.82 0.63
CA MET A 498 -14.29 1.11 1.95
C MET A 498 -12.94 1.81 1.88
N ARG A 499 -11.97 1.24 1.15
CA ARG A 499 -10.62 1.81 1.04
C ARG A 499 -10.64 3.20 0.37
N GLN A 500 -11.40 3.37 -0.70
CA GLN A 500 -11.49 4.66 -1.38
C GLN A 500 -12.23 5.69 -0.53
N SER A 501 -13.22 5.27 0.26
CA SER A 501 -13.90 6.16 1.20
C SER A 501 -13.02 6.51 2.40
N LEU A 502 -12.14 5.61 2.86
CA LEU A 502 -11.14 5.88 3.89
C LEU A 502 -10.16 6.96 3.42
N HIS A 503 -9.59 6.77 2.22
CA HIS A 503 -8.69 7.75 1.61
C HIS A 503 -9.37 9.10 1.35
N LEU A 504 -10.63 9.07 0.90
CA LEU A 504 -11.42 10.27 0.76
C LEU A 504 -11.63 10.91 2.14
N ASN A 505 -12.05 10.18 3.16
CA ASN A 505 -12.20 10.69 4.53
C ASN A 505 -10.92 11.39 5.04
N GLN A 506 -9.75 10.80 4.81
CA GLN A 506 -8.44 11.39 5.16
C GLN A 506 -8.16 12.72 4.43
N LEU A 507 -8.36 12.75 3.10
CA LEU A 507 -8.18 13.96 2.28
C LEU A 507 -9.01 15.14 2.79
N LEU A 508 -10.09 14.82 3.50
CA LEU A 508 -11.10 15.74 3.97
C LEU A 508 -10.96 16.15 5.43
N CYS A 509 -9.80 15.86 6.01
CA CYS A 509 -9.51 16.07 7.43
C CYS A 509 -10.38 15.20 8.35
N SER A 510 -10.63 13.95 7.94
CA SER A 510 -11.28 12.88 8.72
C SER A 510 -12.58 13.30 9.42
N PRO A 511 -13.60 13.76 8.66
CA PRO A 511 -14.88 14.22 9.21
C PRO A 511 -15.68 13.11 9.91
N LEU A 512 -15.36 11.85 9.65
CA LEU A 512 -15.77 10.71 10.46
C LEU A 512 -14.53 10.04 11.06
N PRO A 513 -14.65 9.48 12.28
CA PRO A 513 -13.61 8.65 12.87
C PRO A 513 -13.26 7.47 11.95
N GLU A 514 -11.96 7.23 11.79
CA GLU A 514 -11.48 6.10 10.99
C GLU A 514 -11.75 4.78 11.74
N PRO A 515 -12.24 3.75 11.03
CA PRO A 515 -12.43 2.43 11.61
C PRO A 515 -11.07 1.77 11.87
N GLN A 516 -11.03 0.83 12.81
CA GLN A 516 -9.90 -0.11 12.91
C GLN A 516 -10.08 -1.21 11.86
N CYS A 517 -9.33 -1.13 10.75
CA CYS A 517 -9.52 -2.03 9.61
C CYS A 517 -9.31 -3.50 9.98
N ALA A 518 -8.41 -3.79 10.92
CA ALA A 518 -8.18 -5.13 11.46
C ALA A 518 -9.41 -5.76 12.14
N ARG A 519 -10.31 -4.94 12.71
CA ARG A 519 -11.56 -5.43 13.32
C ARG A 519 -12.71 -5.45 12.32
N LEU A 520 -12.61 -4.63 11.29
CA LEU A 520 -13.72 -4.37 10.36
C LEU A 520 -13.98 -5.54 9.40
N TYR A 521 -12.92 -6.20 8.94
CA TYR A 521 -13.02 -7.22 7.91
C TYR A 521 -12.12 -8.42 8.22
N CYS A 522 -12.64 -9.63 8.01
CA CYS A 522 -11.87 -10.86 7.93
C CYS A 522 -12.57 -11.75 6.91
N GLY A 523 -11.89 -11.94 5.78
CA GLY A 523 -12.40 -12.65 4.63
C GLY A 523 -12.97 -14.02 4.97
N PRO A 524 -12.19 -14.91 5.61
CA PRO A 524 -12.65 -16.25 5.96
C PRO A 524 -13.96 -16.26 6.75
N LEU A 525 -14.08 -15.39 7.77
CA LEU A 525 -15.31 -15.29 8.56
C LEU A 525 -16.49 -14.77 7.72
N LEU A 526 -16.29 -13.67 6.98
CA LEU A 526 -17.37 -13.02 6.24
C LEU A 526 -17.90 -13.89 5.10
N HIS A 527 -17.02 -14.59 4.39
CA HIS A 527 -17.40 -15.55 3.35
C HIS A 527 -18.25 -16.70 3.90
N ARG A 528 -17.99 -17.12 5.14
CA ARG A 528 -18.83 -18.10 5.81
C ARG A 528 -20.16 -17.51 6.25
N LEU A 529 -20.17 -16.29 6.77
CA LEU A 529 -21.41 -15.60 7.16
C LEU A 529 -22.27 -15.19 5.96
N ALA A 530 -21.76 -15.26 4.73
CA ALA A 530 -22.58 -15.08 3.53
C ALA A 530 -23.50 -16.28 3.23
N ASP A 531 -23.40 -17.36 4.00
CA ASP A 531 -24.31 -18.50 3.97
C ASP A 531 -25.54 -18.25 4.84
N GLU A 532 -26.72 -18.51 4.28
CA GLU A 532 -28.00 -18.20 4.93
C GLU A 532 -28.20 -18.91 6.26
N GLU A 533 -28.01 -20.23 6.26
CA GLU A 533 -28.13 -21.06 7.45
C GLU A 533 -27.15 -20.59 8.54
N THR A 534 -25.93 -20.27 8.12
CA THR A 534 -24.85 -19.85 9.02
C THR A 534 -25.14 -18.50 9.68
N PHE A 535 -25.54 -17.48 8.91
CA PHE A 535 -25.82 -16.17 9.50
C PHE A 535 -27.08 -16.18 10.35
N GLU A 536 -28.12 -16.93 9.96
CA GLU A 536 -29.34 -17.09 10.75
C GLU A 536 -29.04 -17.79 12.08
N LYS A 537 -28.18 -18.81 12.06
CA LYS A 537 -27.70 -19.48 13.27
C LYS A 537 -26.97 -18.50 14.18
N LEU A 538 -26.02 -17.73 13.66
CA LEU A 538 -25.29 -16.74 14.46
C LEU A 538 -26.21 -15.64 15.00
N LEU A 539 -27.15 -15.15 14.18
CA LEU A 539 -28.13 -14.14 14.57
C LEU A 539 -28.97 -14.59 15.77
N LYS A 540 -29.39 -15.87 15.80
CA LYS A 540 -30.11 -16.48 16.93
C LYS A 540 -29.29 -16.53 18.22
N THR A 541 -27.96 -16.44 18.16
CA THR A 541 -27.08 -16.41 19.35
C THR A 541 -26.86 -15.01 19.90
N LEU A 542 -27.10 -13.93 19.14
CA LEU A 542 -26.85 -12.57 19.60
C LEU A 542 -27.69 -12.23 20.84
N ARG A 543 -27.06 -11.63 21.85
CA ARG A 543 -27.70 -11.16 23.10
C ARG A 543 -27.21 -9.76 23.47
N GLY A 544 -27.94 -9.09 24.37
CA GLY A 544 -27.53 -7.81 24.96
C GLY A 544 -27.17 -6.71 23.94
N LYS A 545 -26.06 -6.01 24.19
CA LYS A 545 -25.58 -4.88 23.37
C LYS A 545 -25.33 -5.28 21.91
N LYS A 546 -24.81 -6.49 21.65
CA LYS A 546 -24.54 -7.00 20.30
C LYS A 546 -25.82 -7.16 19.48
N LYS A 547 -26.87 -7.74 20.08
CA LYS A 547 -28.19 -7.86 19.42
C LYS A 547 -28.81 -6.49 19.12
N LYS A 548 -28.72 -5.56 20.08
CA LYS A 548 -29.21 -4.18 19.91
C LYS A 548 -28.49 -3.48 18.77
N LEU A 549 -27.15 -3.51 18.74
CA LEU A 549 -26.36 -2.92 17.68
C LEU A 549 -26.71 -3.48 16.30
N TYR A 550 -26.87 -4.81 16.18
CA TYR A 550 -27.31 -5.41 14.93
C TYR A 550 -28.69 -4.90 14.46
N GLN A 551 -29.63 -4.74 15.39
CA GLN A 551 -30.96 -4.20 15.09
C GLN A 551 -30.89 -2.72 14.66
N ASP A 552 -30.09 -1.91 15.35
CA ASP A 552 -29.85 -0.50 14.99
C ASP A 552 -29.25 -0.40 13.58
N LEU A 553 -28.22 -1.21 13.29
CA LEU A 553 -27.63 -1.32 11.95
C LEU A 553 -28.70 -1.68 10.92
N LYS A 554 -29.44 -2.79 11.11
CA LYS A 554 -30.50 -3.22 10.18
C LYS A 554 -31.55 -2.14 9.94
N ALA A 555 -31.96 -1.41 10.99
CA ALA A 555 -32.91 -0.30 10.89
C ALA A 555 -32.37 0.84 10.02
N ILE A 556 -31.09 1.21 10.18
CA ILE A 556 -30.43 2.21 9.34
C ILE A 556 -30.41 1.77 7.88
N PHE A 557 -30.09 0.51 7.59
CA PHE A 557 -30.11 0.01 6.22
C PHE A 557 -31.50 0.07 5.62
N HIS A 558 -32.55 -0.32 6.34
CA HIS A 558 -33.92 -0.18 5.84
C HIS A 558 -34.33 1.29 5.62
N LEU A 559 -33.97 2.18 6.54
CA LEU A 559 -34.28 3.61 6.47
C LEU A 559 -33.57 4.28 5.28
N LEU A 560 -32.28 4.01 5.13
CA LEU A 560 -31.45 4.63 4.10
C LEU A 560 -31.70 4.01 2.73
N ALA A 561 -31.97 2.70 2.65
CA ALA A 561 -32.27 1.99 1.40
C ALA A 561 -33.63 2.37 0.78
N ARG A 562 -34.69 2.56 1.59
CA ARG A 562 -36.07 2.75 1.08
C ARG A 562 -36.35 4.10 0.41
N LYS A 563 -35.54 5.13 0.65
CA LYS A 563 -35.77 6.45 0.05
C LYS A 563 -35.42 6.43 -1.44
N LYS A 564 -36.43 6.16 -2.29
CA LYS A 564 -36.44 6.53 -3.72
C LYS A 564 -36.19 8.03 -3.81
N LEU A 565 -35.04 8.46 -4.30
CA LEU A 565 -34.72 9.88 -4.41
C LEU A 565 -34.18 10.23 -5.78
N TRP A 566 -35.06 10.06 -6.77
CA TRP A 566 -34.97 10.68 -8.09
C TRP A 566 -35.39 12.17 -8.10
N LEU A 567 -35.84 12.72 -6.96
CA LEU A 567 -36.31 14.10 -6.81
C LEU A 567 -35.25 15.09 -6.30
N LEU A 568 -34.01 14.64 -6.05
CA LEU A 568 -32.92 15.50 -5.55
C LEU A 568 -32.21 16.31 -6.65
N ALA A 569 -32.37 15.93 -7.93
CA ALA A 569 -31.74 16.66 -9.03
C ALA A 569 -32.51 17.93 -9.43
N THR A 570 -33.84 17.95 -9.28
CA THR A 570 -34.71 18.98 -9.88
C THR A 570 -35.28 20.01 -8.90
N LEU A 571 -35.53 19.65 -7.64
CA LEU A 571 -35.92 20.64 -6.61
C LEU A 571 -34.74 21.53 -6.16
N PHE A 572 -33.51 21.10 -6.46
CA PHE A 572 -32.27 21.84 -6.21
C PHE A 572 -32.12 23.09 -7.08
N LEU A 573 -32.80 23.17 -8.24
CA LEU A 573 -32.67 24.29 -9.16
C LEU A 573 -33.49 25.53 -8.78
N LYS A 574 -34.62 25.36 -8.07
CA LYS A 574 -35.65 26.41 -7.98
C LYS A 574 -35.67 27.22 -6.68
N MET A 575 -35.14 26.70 -5.57
CA MET A 575 -35.17 27.42 -4.29
C MET A 575 -33.95 28.32 -4.05
N TRP A 576 -33.00 28.33 -4.99
CA TRP A 576 -31.70 28.98 -4.83
C TRP A 576 -31.68 30.47 -5.23
N THR A 577 -32.72 30.95 -5.91
CA THR A 577 -32.80 32.32 -6.43
C THR A 577 -33.18 33.38 -5.40
N GLN A 578 -33.76 33.03 -4.24
CA GLN A 578 -34.42 34.03 -3.38
C GLN A 578 -33.64 34.51 -2.15
N ARG A 579 -32.53 33.88 -1.76
CA ARG A 579 -31.82 34.26 -0.51
C ARG A 579 -30.40 34.80 -0.68
N PHE A 580 -29.91 34.93 -1.91
CA PHE A 580 -28.57 35.44 -2.21
C PHE A 580 -28.46 36.98 -2.17
N GLN A 581 -29.59 37.71 -2.13
CA GLN A 581 -29.58 39.18 -2.14
C GLN A 581 -29.25 39.84 -0.79
N GLN A 582 -29.23 39.12 0.34
CA GLN A 582 -29.15 39.76 1.67
C GLN A 582 -27.78 39.71 2.36
N LEU A 583 -26.77 39.01 1.81
CA LEU A 583 -25.45 38.85 2.45
C LEU A 583 -24.30 39.64 1.78
N HIS A 584 -24.61 40.54 0.84
CA HIS A 584 -23.63 41.37 0.11
C HIS A 584 -23.31 42.75 0.74
N LEU A 585 -23.79 43.06 1.96
CA LEU A 585 -23.73 44.43 2.48
C LEU A 585 -22.68 44.73 3.55
N HIS A 586 -21.87 43.77 4.01
CA HIS A 586 -20.84 44.06 5.01
C HIS A 586 -19.54 43.31 4.75
N THR A 587 -18.68 43.89 3.93
CA THR A 587 -17.22 43.96 4.11
C THR A 587 -16.64 44.69 2.89
N ASP A 588 -16.66 46.02 2.93
CA ASP A 588 -15.87 46.83 1.99
C ASP A 588 -15.53 48.17 2.67
N GLN A 589 -14.44 48.21 3.46
CA GLN A 589 -13.66 49.42 3.73
C GLN A 589 -12.21 49.04 4.07
N GLY A 590 -11.32 49.18 3.08
CA GLY A 590 -9.87 49.23 3.26
C GLY A 590 -9.36 50.65 3.52
N PRO A 591 -8.13 50.82 4.03
CA PRO A 591 -7.61 52.12 4.47
C PRO A 591 -7.12 52.99 3.31
N GLN A 592 -7.42 54.29 3.40
CA GLN A 592 -7.05 55.34 2.45
C GLN A 592 -5.53 55.55 2.37
N GLN A 593 -4.99 55.59 1.13
CA GLN A 593 -3.67 56.14 0.84
C GLN A 593 -3.74 57.67 0.77
N ALA A 594 -2.95 58.34 1.60
CA ALA A 594 -2.74 59.79 1.55
C ALA A 594 -1.67 60.14 0.50
N THR A 595 -2.10 60.85 -0.55
CA THR A 595 -1.20 61.44 -1.56
C THR A 595 -0.96 62.91 -1.20
N LEU A 596 0.30 63.23 -0.87
CA LEU A 596 0.81 64.60 -0.78
C LEU A 596 0.65 65.32 -2.13
N ARG A 597 0.01 66.49 -2.14
CA ARG A 597 0.14 67.49 -3.19
C ARG A 597 0.99 68.65 -2.70
N LEU A 598 2.03 68.95 -3.48
CA LEU A 598 2.71 70.24 -3.52
C LEU A 598 1.75 71.29 -4.09
N ASN A 599 1.40 72.28 -3.26
CA ASN A 599 1.42 73.73 -3.50
C ASN A 599 0.62 74.44 -2.39
#